data_AF-A0A7W1F5T8-F1
#
_entry.id   AF-A0A7W1F5T8-F1
#
_cell.length_a   1.000
_cell.length_b   1.000
_cell.length_c   1.000
_cell.angle_alpha   90.00
_cell.angle_beta   90.00
_cell.angle_gamma   90.00
#
_symmetry.space_group_name_H-M   'P 1'
#
loop_
_entity.id
_entity.type
_entity.pdbx_description
1 polymer ?
#
loop_
_entity_poly.entity_id
_entity_poly.type
_entity_poly.pdbx_seq_one_letter_code
_entity_poly.pdbx_strand_id
1 'polypeptide(L)'
;MRGPDQRQTSLFTFVTTEERIPASHPLRVVRGAVGSVMAELSGRFDKIYARGGRASIPPEQLLRALLIWALYGVPSERRLLEELEYNLLFRWFVGIGLEDPVWAHTTFRQNRRRLINAGLAADFLARCLSRLPGRLIYNGHFSMNWSLVEEWSGQQSLDELDEEEDDDDRRGRAQTEYD
;
A
#
# COMPACT_ATOMS: atom_id res chain seq x y z
N MET A 1 -14.82 -6.43 -40.91
CA MET A 1 -16.00 -5.53 -41.03
C MET A 1 -15.80 -4.35 -40.09
N ARG A 2 -16.09 -3.11 -40.53
CA ARG A 2 -16.05 -1.91 -39.68
C ARG A 2 -17.31 -1.86 -38.82
N GLY A 3 -17.15 -1.83 -37.49
CA GLY A 3 -18.27 -1.66 -36.57
C GLY A 3 -18.90 -0.27 -36.69
N PRO A 4 -20.17 -0.11 -36.29
CA PRO A 4 -20.84 1.19 -36.34
C PRO A 4 -20.16 2.17 -35.38
N ASP A 5 -19.87 3.38 -35.87
CA ASP A 5 -19.36 4.50 -35.06
C ASP A 5 -20.56 5.15 -34.33
N GLN A 6 -20.99 4.48 -33.25
CA GLN A 6 -22.07 4.98 -32.41
C GLN A 6 -21.52 6.01 -31.42
N ARG A 7 -21.90 7.27 -31.63
CA ARG A 7 -21.66 8.33 -30.64
C ARG A 7 -22.54 8.08 -29.42
N GLN A 8 -21.91 7.93 -28.26
CA GLN A 8 -22.58 7.66 -27.00
C GLN A 8 -23.61 8.76 -26.68
N THR A 9 -24.90 8.39 -26.68
CA THR A 9 -26.06 9.30 -26.55
C THR A 9 -26.88 9.05 -25.28
N SER A 10 -26.43 8.14 -24.40
CA SER A 10 -27.13 7.81 -23.16
C SER A 10 -26.98 8.92 -22.11
N LEU A 11 -28.08 9.29 -21.44
CA LEU A 11 -28.09 10.27 -20.35
C LEU A 11 -27.41 9.75 -19.06
N PHE A 12 -27.42 8.44 -18.82
CA PHE A 12 -26.77 7.80 -17.68
C PHE A 12 -26.11 6.47 -18.11
N THR A 13 -24.91 6.18 -17.60
CA THR A 13 -24.20 4.91 -17.81
C THR A 13 -23.66 4.43 -16.47
N PHE A 14 -24.10 3.26 -16.01
CA PHE A 14 -23.57 2.60 -14.82
C PHE A 14 -22.62 1.51 -15.27
N VAL A 15 -21.33 1.74 -15.12
CA VAL A 15 -20.30 0.72 -15.34
C VAL A 15 -19.40 0.70 -14.12
N THR A 16 -19.21 -0.49 -13.56
CA THR A 16 -18.35 -0.65 -12.38
C THR A 16 -16.88 -0.64 -12.79
N THR A 17 -16.00 -0.18 -11.90
CA THR A 17 -14.55 -0.28 -12.13
C THR A 17 -14.10 -1.72 -12.27
N GLU A 18 -14.78 -2.64 -11.56
CA GLU A 18 -14.59 -4.09 -11.62
C GLU A 18 -14.76 -4.65 -13.04
N GLU A 19 -15.81 -4.22 -13.76
CA GLU A 19 -16.08 -4.65 -15.15
C GLU A 19 -15.04 -4.12 -16.16
N ARG A 20 -14.38 -3.01 -15.85
CA ARG A 20 -13.39 -2.38 -16.74
C ARG A 20 -12.03 -3.06 -16.70
N ILE A 21 -11.69 -3.73 -15.59
CA ILE A 21 -10.39 -4.39 -15.45
C ILE A 21 -10.49 -5.82 -16.00
N PRO A 22 -9.71 -6.20 -17.03
CA PRO A 22 -9.77 -7.53 -17.61
C PRO A 22 -9.60 -8.64 -16.58
N ALA A 23 -10.37 -9.72 -16.70
CA ALA A 23 -10.30 -10.87 -15.78
C ALA A 23 -8.91 -11.53 -15.75
N SER A 24 -8.16 -11.45 -16.85
CA SER A 24 -6.79 -11.95 -16.98
C SER A 24 -5.72 -10.99 -16.44
N HIS A 25 -6.09 -9.81 -15.95
CA HIS A 25 -5.11 -8.80 -15.53
C HIS A 25 -4.31 -9.28 -14.29
N PRO A 26 -2.96 -9.24 -14.33
CA PRO A 26 -2.07 -9.67 -13.23
C PRO A 26 -2.45 -9.16 -11.83
N LEU A 27 -2.85 -7.89 -11.72
CA LEU A 27 -3.25 -7.28 -10.45
C LEU A 27 -4.48 -7.94 -9.80
N ARG A 28 -5.28 -8.75 -10.51
CA ARG A 28 -6.36 -9.53 -9.90
C ARG A 28 -5.82 -10.63 -8.98
N VAL A 29 -4.77 -11.32 -9.42
CA VAL A 29 -4.06 -12.31 -8.59
C VAL A 29 -3.43 -11.62 -7.39
N VAL A 30 -2.78 -10.48 -7.63
CA VAL A 30 -2.18 -9.68 -6.55
C VAL A 30 -3.23 -9.23 -5.54
N ARG A 31 -4.39 -8.75 -6.00
CA ARG A 31 -5.49 -8.28 -5.13
C ARG A 31 -6.03 -9.40 -4.24
N GLY A 32 -6.11 -10.64 -4.75
CA GLY A 32 -6.47 -11.81 -3.95
C GLY A 32 -5.46 -12.09 -2.83
N ALA A 33 -4.16 -12.09 -3.16
CA ALA A 33 -3.10 -12.27 -2.16
C ALA A 33 -3.14 -11.16 -1.10
N VAL A 34 -3.25 -9.90 -1.54
CA VAL A 34 -3.37 -8.73 -0.65
C VAL A 34 -4.54 -8.88 0.31
N GLY A 35 -5.71 -9.30 -0.15
CA GLY A 35 -6.89 -9.50 0.71
C GLY A 35 -6.61 -10.47 1.86
N SER A 36 -5.94 -11.59 1.59
CA SER A 36 -5.56 -12.56 2.62
C SER A 36 -4.57 -11.97 3.64
N VAL A 37 -3.56 -11.24 3.18
CA VAL A 37 -2.56 -10.61 4.05
C VAL A 37 -3.18 -9.52 4.92
N MET A 38 -4.08 -8.71 4.36
CA MET A 38 -4.79 -7.66 5.11
C MET A 38 -5.62 -8.27 6.25
N ALA A 39 -6.30 -9.39 6.00
CA ALA A 39 -7.07 -10.08 7.04
C ALA A 39 -6.17 -10.56 8.19
N GLU A 40 -4.97 -11.08 7.89
CA GLU A 40 -3.98 -11.49 8.90
C GLU A 40 -3.43 -10.31 9.71
N LEU A 41 -3.24 -9.15 9.07
CA LEU A 41 -2.67 -7.95 9.70
C LEU A 41 -3.72 -7.06 10.39
N SER A 42 -5.01 -7.35 10.25
CA SER A 42 -6.11 -6.54 10.79
C SER A 42 -5.93 -6.20 12.27
N GLY A 43 -5.58 -7.17 13.11
CA GLY A 43 -5.36 -6.93 14.54
C GLY A 43 -4.15 -6.03 14.86
N ARG A 44 -3.17 -5.91 13.95
CA ARG A 44 -2.06 -4.95 14.09
C ARG A 44 -2.47 -3.55 13.64
N PHE A 45 -3.32 -3.43 12.62
CA PHE A 45 -3.85 -2.13 12.19
C PHE A 45 -4.58 -1.42 13.33
N ASP A 46 -5.42 -2.15 14.06
CA ASP A 46 -6.16 -1.62 15.22
C ASP A 46 -5.28 -1.09 16.35
N LYS A 47 -4.03 -1.53 16.46
CA LYS A 47 -3.08 -1.06 17.47
C LYS A 47 -2.41 0.26 17.06
N ILE A 48 -2.16 0.44 15.77
CA ILE A 48 -1.41 1.60 15.22
C ILE A 48 -2.37 2.75 14.86
N TYR A 49 -3.62 2.42 14.55
CA TYR A 49 -4.68 3.38 14.28
C TYR A 49 -5.56 3.52 15.52
N ALA A 50 -5.54 4.72 16.12
CA ALA A 50 -6.40 5.03 17.25
C ALA A 50 -7.87 4.89 16.86
N ARG A 51 -8.69 4.36 17.78
CA ARG A 51 -10.15 4.22 17.59
C ARG A 51 -10.90 5.56 17.48
N GLY A 52 -10.24 6.70 17.71
CA GLY A 52 -10.83 8.04 17.66
C GLY A 52 -9.88 9.07 17.06
N GLY A 53 -10.44 10.17 16.56
CA GLY A 53 -9.73 11.26 15.89
C GLY A 53 -10.28 11.56 14.50
N ARG A 54 -9.64 12.48 13.77
CA ARG A 54 -9.97 12.75 12.37
C ARG A 54 -9.68 11.50 11.54
N ALA A 55 -10.61 11.14 10.65
CA ALA A 55 -10.41 10.03 9.71
C ALA A 55 -9.10 10.22 8.93
N SER A 56 -8.16 9.29 9.13
CA SER A 56 -6.93 9.19 8.36
C SER A 56 -7.14 8.30 7.13
N ILE A 57 -6.11 8.20 6.28
CA ILE A 57 -6.14 7.24 5.16
C ILE A 57 -6.21 5.83 5.74
N PRO A 58 -7.15 4.97 5.30
CA PRO A 58 -7.21 3.58 5.74
C PRO A 58 -5.88 2.86 5.47
N PRO A 59 -5.33 2.08 6.44
CA PRO A 59 -4.08 1.35 6.25
C PRO A 59 -4.14 0.43 5.03
N GLU A 60 -5.30 -0.16 4.74
CA GLU A 60 -5.50 -1.06 3.61
C GLU A 60 -5.36 -0.33 2.27
N GLN A 61 -5.87 0.89 2.15
CA GLN A 61 -5.70 1.71 0.94
C GLN A 61 -4.23 2.14 0.83
N LEU A 62 -3.61 2.54 1.94
CA LEU A 62 -2.24 3.03 1.92
C LEU A 62 -1.24 1.93 1.52
N LEU A 63 -1.34 0.74 2.12
CA LEU A 63 -0.49 -0.41 1.79
C LEU A 63 -0.68 -0.87 0.34
N ARG A 64 -1.92 -0.82 -0.19
CA ARG A 64 -2.17 -1.10 -1.62
C ARG A 64 -1.52 -0.07 -2.53
N ALA A 65 -1.53 1.20 -2.16
CA ALA A 65 -0.83 2.25 -2.91
C ALA A 65 0.70 2.05 -2.88
N LEU A 66 1.28 1.67 -1.72
CA LEU A 66 2.70 1.32 -1.62
C LEU A 66 3.06 0.12 -2.49
N LEU A 67 2.19 -0.88 -2.55
CA LEU A 67 2.41 -2.03 -3.41
C LEU A 67 2.34 -1.67 -4.90
N ILE A 68 1.42 -0.79 -5.33
CA ILE A 68 1.43 -0.25 -6.69
C ILE A 68 2.74 0.50 -6.97
N TRP A 69 3.18 1.33 -6.04
CA TRP A 69 4.42 2.09 -6.17
C TRP A 69 5.61 1.15 -6.39
N ALA A 70 5.74 0.11 -5.57
CA ALA A 70 6.79 -0.89 -5.70
C ALA A 70 6.66 -1.69 -7.00
N LEU A 71 5.50 -2.28 -7.29
CA LEU A 71 5.31 -3.17 -8.45
C LEU A 71 5.49 -2.47 -9.81
N TYR A 72 5.06 -1.21 -9.92
CA TYR A 72 5.16 -0.46 -11.18
C TYR A 72 6.39 0.44 -11.23
N GLY A 73 7.21 0.46 -10.18
CA GLY A 73 8.42 1.27 -10.11
C GLY A 73 8.15 2.76 -10.34
N VAL A 74 7.05 3.26 -9.76
CA VAL A 74 6.66 4.66 -9.89
C VAL A 74 7.80 5.54 -9.31
N PRO A 75 8.21 6.64 -9.97
CA PRO A 75 9.44 7.32 -9.59
C PRO A 75 9.35 8.17 -8.31
N SER A 76 8.14 8.51 -7.84
CA SER A 76 7.97 9.33 -6.62
C SER A 76 6.56 9.21 -6.02
N GLU A 77 6.41 9.61 -4.75
CA GLU A 77 5.11 9.74 -4.08
C GLU A 77 4.17 10.67 -4.86
N ARG A 78 4.68 11.81 -5.33
CA ARG A 78 3.90 12.76 -6.13
C ARG A 78 3.38 12.11 -7.40
N ARG A 79 4.25 11.39 -8.12
CA ARG A 79 3.84 10.68 -9.33
C ARG A 79 2.83 9.57 -9.04
N LEU A 80 2.97 8.86 -7.92
CA LEU A 80 1.98 7.86 -7.50
C LEU A 80 0.61 8.49 -7.27
N LEU A 81 0.55 9.61 -6.56
CA LEU A 81 -0.72 10.30 -6.31
C LEU A 81 -1.31 10.87 -7.61
N GLU A 82 -0.48 11.42 -8.50
CA GLU A 82 -0.93 11.80 -9.85
C GLU A 82 -1.52 10.62 -10.61
N GLU A 83 -0.84 9.47 -10.66
CA GLU A 83 -1.37 8.28 -11.31
C GLU A 83 -2.70 7.84 -10.67
N LEU A 84 -2.86 7.95 -9.36
CA LEU A 84 -4.12 7.66 -8.69
C LEU A 84 -5.26 8.62 -9.08
N GLU A 85 -4.97 9.83 -9.59
CA GLU A 85 -6.02 10.75 -10.05
C GLU A 85 -6.70 10.26 -11.33
N TYR A 86 -5.96 9.66 -12.27
CA TYR A 86 -6.48 9.33 -13.61
C TYR A 86 -6.38 7.85 -14.00
N ASN A 87 -5.56 7.06 -13.32
CA ASN A 87 -5.34 5.66 -13.65
C ASN A 87 -6.40 4.77 -13.01
N LEU A 88 -7.43 4.44 -13.79
CA LEU A 88 -8.56 3.61 -13.36
C LEU A 88 -8.13 2.27 -12.75
N LEU A 89 -7.11 1.63 -13.30
CA LEU A 89 -6.59 0.35 -12.80
C LEU A 89 -5.99 0.50 -11.40
N PHE A 90 -5.23 1.58 -11.17
CA PHE A 90 -4.62 1.83 -9.87
C PHE A 90 -5.67 2.20 -8.84
N ARG A 91 -6.64 3.05 -9.19
CA ARG A 91 -7.78 3.37 -8.31
C ARG A 91 -8.57 2.13 -7.94
N TRP A 92 -8.89 1.29 -8.93
CA TRP A 92 -9.55 0.01 -8.71
C TRP A 92 -8.78 -0.84 -7.72
N PHE A 93 -7.48 -1.04 -7.94
CA PHE A 93 -6.65 -1.88 -7.07
C PHE A 93 -6.57 -1.32 -5.64
N VAL A 94 -6.28 -0.03 -5.51
CA VAL A 94 -6.18 0.69 -4.23
C VAL A 94 -7.54 0.86 -3.55
N GLY A 95 -8.64 0.68 -4.27
CA GLY A 95 -10.01 0.79 -3.74
C GLY A 95 -10.40 2.22 -3.40
N ILE A 96 -9.98 3.17 -4.26
CA ILE A 96 -10.50 4.54 -4.27
C ILE A 96 -11.68 4.53 -5.25
N GLY A 97 -12.83 5.13 -4.88
CA GLY A 97 -13.98 5.29 -5.78
C GLY A 97 -13.60 6.07 -7.04
N LEU A 98 -14.46 6.20 -8.05
CA LEU A 98 -14.10 6.99 -9.24
C LEU A 98 -14.20 8.50 -8.97
N GLU A 99 -15.13 8.85 -8.09
CA GLU A 99 -15.56 10.18 -7.69
C GLU A 99 -14.83 10.72 -6.46
N ASP A 100 -14.16 9.85 -5.70
CA ASP A 100 -13.46 10.23 -4.47
C ASP A 100 -12.18 11.03 -4.79
N PRO A 101 -11.85 12.10 -4.07
CA PRO A 101 -10.56 12.78 -4.25
C PRO A 101 -9.40 11.87 -3.80
N VAL A 102 -8.26 11.94 -4.49
CA VAL A 102 -7.01 11.36 -3.98
C VAL A 102 -6.53 12.18 -2.78
N TRP A 103 -5.81 11.53 -1.87
CA TRP A 103 -5.32 12.17 -0.66
C TRP A 103 -4.23 13.20 -0.96
N ALA A 104 -4.18 14.26 -0.16
CA ALA A 104 -3.10 15.23 -0.21
C ALA A 104 -1.73 14.57 0.06
N HIS A 105 -0.71 15.00 -0.67
CA HIS A 105 0.64 14.42 -0.58
C HIS A 105 1.23 14.44 0.83
N THR A 106 1.02 15.52 1.59
CA THR A 106 1.49 15.63 2.98
C THR A 106 0.83 14.57 3.88
N THR A 107 -0.47 14.35 3.71
CA THR A 107 -1.23 13.32 4.44
C THR A 107 -0.73 11.92 4.07
N PHE A 108 -0.53 11.64 2.78
CA PHE A 108 0.01 10.37 2.31
C PHE A 108 1.39 10.09 2.94
N ARG A 109 2.31 11.05 2.84
CA ARG A 109 3.67 10.93 3.38
C ARG A 109 3.70 10.66 4.88
N GLN A 110 2.88 11.37 5.66
CA GLN A 110 2.80 11.19 7.12
C GLN A 110 2.29 9.80 7.51
N ASN A 111 1.20 9.35 6.87
CA ASN A 111 0.65 8.02 7.15
C ASN A 111 1.60 6.91 6.69
N ARG A 112 2.29 7.09 5.54
CA ARG A 112 3.30 6.14 5.06
C ARG A 112 4.41 5.97 6.08
N ARG A 113 4.98 7.09 6.56
CA ARG A 113 6.05 7.05 7.58
C ARG A 113 5.60 6.25 8.79
N ARG A 114 4.38 6.48 9.28
CA ARG A 114 3.81 5.72 10.40
C ARG A 114 3.77 4.21 10.16
N LEU A 115 3.38 3.77 8.96
CA LEU A 115 3.34 2.34 8.62
C LEU A 115 4.72 1.71 8.49
N ILE A 116 5.70 2.46 7.96
CA ILE A 116 7.06 1.96 7.80
C ILE A 116 7.75 1.83 9.16
N ASN A 117 7.68 2.87 9.99
CA ASN A 117 8.24 2.86 11.34
C ASN A 117 7.62 1.76 12.20
N ALA A 118 6.32 1.48 12.03
CA ALA A 118 5.66 0.36 12.72
C ALA A 118 5.96 -1.03 12.12
N GLY A 119 6.84 -1.11 11.13
CA GLY A 119 7.21 -2.35 10.43
C GLY A 119 6.11 -3.01 9.62
N LEU A 120 4.95 -2.37 9.48
CA LEU A 120 3.81 -2.94 8.76
C LEU A 120 4.04 -2.97 7.26
N ALA A 121 4.69 -1.95 6.71
CA ALA A 121 4.92 -1.88 5.26
C ALA A 121 5.80 -3.04 4.77
N ALA A 122 6.92 -3.29 5.46
CA ALA A 122 7.85 -4.36 5.13
C ALA A 122 7.22 -5.76 5.32
N ASP A 123 6.59 -6.02 6.48
CA ASP A 123 5.91 -7.30 6.73
C ASP A 123 4.79 -7.56 5.70
N PHE A 124 3.97 -6.55 5.41
CA PHE A 124 2.92 -6.64 4.39
C PHE A 124 3.48 -7.02 3.01
N LEU A 125 4.55 -6.36 2.57
CA LEU A 125 5.15 -6.60 1.25
C LEU A 125 5.79 -7.97 1.18
N ALA A 126 6.58 -8.36 2.18
CA ALA A 126 7.19 -9.68 2.25
C ALA A 126 6.13 -10.79 2.16
N ARG A 127 5.04 -10.65 2.92
CA ARG A 127 3.88 -11.56 2.89
C ARG A 127 3.14 -11.57 1.56
N CYS A 128 3.01 -10.43 0.90
CA CYS A 128 2.38 -10.38 -0.42
C CYS A 128 3.27 -11.09 -1.44
N LEU A 129 4.55 -10.72 -1.52
CA LEU A 129 5.51 -11.26 -2.50
C LEU A 129 5.68 -12.77 -2.35
N SER A 130 5.69 -13.30 -1.11
CA SER A 130 5.79 -14.76 -0.88
C SER A 130 4.57 -15.55 -1.37
N ARG A 131 3.40 -14.90 -1.50
CA ARG A 131 2.16 -15.49 -2.03
C ARG A 131 2.01 -15.32 -3.54
N LEU A 132 2.83 -14.48 -4.18
CA LEU A 132 2.76 -14.27 -5.62
C LEU A 132 3.58 -15.36 -6.35
N PRO A 133 3.06 -15.89 -7.47
CA PRO A 133 3.85 -16.82 -8.27
C PRO A 133 5.01 -16.05 -8.91
N GLY A 134 6.24 -16.56 -8.80
CA GLY A 134 7.45 -15.88 -9.30
C GLY A 134 7.35 -15.44 -10.76
N ARG A 135 6.69 -16.24 -11.63
CA ARG A 135 6.43 -15.87 -13.04
C ARG A 135 5.73 -14.51 -13.20
N LEU A 136 4.90 -14.10 -12.24
CA LEU A 136 4.18 -12.83 -12.30
C LEU A 136 5.13 -11.65 -12.07
N ILE A 137 6.15 -11.85 -11.25
CA ILE A 137 7.17 -10.88 -10.91
C ILE A 137 8.23 -10.78 -12.03
N TYR A 138 8.61 -11.93 -12.61
CA TYR A 138 9.71 -12.00 -13.58
C TYR A 138 9.30 -11.93 -15.06
N ASN A 139 8.03 -12.17 -15.44
CA ASN A 139 7.60 -12.15 -16.85
C ASN A 139 7.30 -10.75 -17.41
N GLY A 140 7.82 -9.67 -16.81
CA GLY A 140 7.71 -8.31 -17.35
C GLY A 140 6.33 -7.65 -17.25
N HIS A 141 5.37 -8.26 -16.53
CA HIS A 141 4.08 -7.61 -16.24
C HIS A 141 4.22 -6.45 -15.24
N PHE A 142 5.30 -6.47 -14.45
CA PHE A 142 5.62 -5.49 -13.42
C PHE A 142 7.09 -5.06 -13.58
N SER A 143 7.35 -3.79 -13.26
CA SER A 143 8.69 -3.21 -13.22
C SER A 143 9.02 -2.92 -11.77
N MET A 144 9.30 -3.97 -10.99
CA MET A 144 9.39 -3.82 -9.55
C MET A 144 10.61 -3.00 -9.13
N ASN A 145 10.39 -1.99 -8.30
CA ASN A 145 11.43 -1.20 -7.67
C ASN A 145 11.86 -1.87 -6.35
N TRP A 146 12.92 -2.69 -6.45
CA TRP A 146 13.48 -3.41 -5.31
C TRP A 146 14.10 -2.47 -4.26
N SER A 147 14.64 -1.33 -4.66
CA SER A 147 15.22 -0.36 -3.73
C SER A 147 14.19 0.23 -2.76
N LEU A 148 12.94 0.42 -3.20
CA LEU A 148 11.85 0.82 -2.29
C LEU A 148 11.50 -0.29 -1.28
N VAL A 149 11.52 -1.55 -1.73
CA VAL A 149 11.27 -2.71 -0.86
C VAL A 149 12.36 -2.82 0.20
N GLU A 150 13.62 -2.66 -0.21
CA GLU A 150 14.78 -2.64 0.68
C GLU A 150 14.74 -1.45 1.65
N GLU A 151 14.40 -0.24 1.18
CA GLU A 151 14.29 0.96 2.02
C GLU A 151 13.32 0.73 3.18
N TRP A 152 12.14 0.18 2.90
CA TRP A 152 11.12 -0.03 3.93
C TRP A 152 11.49 -1.17 4.88
N SER A 153 12.26 -2.14 4.41
CA SER A 153 12.77 -3.24 5.25
C SER A 153 13.93 -2.78 6.15
N GLY A 154 14.81 -1.92 5.66
CA GLY A 154 15.94 -1.37 6.43
C GLY A 154 15.54 -0.33 7.47
N GLN A 155 14.41 0.38 7.27
CA GLN A 155 13.88 1.33 8.27
C GLN A 155 13.33 0.61 9.51
N GLN A 156 12.90 -0.66 9.41
CA GLN A 156 12.57 -1.45 10.61
C GLN A 156 13.78 -1.70 11.51
N SER A 157 14.92 -2.06 10.91
CA SER A 157 16.12 -2.43 11.69
C SER A 157 16.78 -1.26 12.42
N LEU A 158 16.49 -0.01 12.04
CA LEU A 158 17.03 1.17 12.73
C LEU A 158 16.13 1.58 13.90
N ASP A 159 14.82 1.58 13.72
CA ASP A 159 13.88 1.90 14.80
C ASP A 159 13.90 0.80 15.91
N GLU A 160 14.14 -0.48 15.57
CA GLU A 160 14.31 -1.57 16.56
C GLU A 160 15.57 -1.38 17.44
N LEU A 161 16.65 -0.82 16.89
CA LEU A 161 17.87 -0.54 17.65
C LEU A 161 17.71 0.66 18.59
N ASP A 162 17.00 1.69 18.16
CA ASP A 162 16.70 2.86 19.00
C ASP A 162 15.73 2.49 20.15
N GLU A 163 14.76 1.60 19.92
CA GLU A 163 13.88 1.09 20.98
C GLU A 163 14.63 0.15 21.96
N GLU A 164 15.58 -0.65 21.49
CA GLU A 164 16.44 -1.47 22.37
C GLU A 164 17.41 -0.61 23.19
N GLU A 165 18.00 0.45 22.62
CA GLU A 165 18.82 1.41 23.38
C GLU A 165 18.01 2.13 24.46
N ASP A 166 16.79 2.59 24.16
CA ASP A 166 15.91 3.25 25.13
C ASP A 166 15.46 2.29 26.26
N ASP A 167 15.27 0.99 25.95
CA ASP A 167 14.87 -0.02 26.93
C ASP A 167 16.07 -0.46 27.80
N ASP A 168 17.29 -0.51 27.25
CA ASP A 168 18.52 -0.80 27.99
C ASP A 168 18.92 0.39 28.89
N ASP A 169 18.73 1.64 28.43
CA ASP A 169 18.97 2.85 29.21
C ASP A 169 17.94 3.01 30.36
N ARG A 170 16.70 2.54 30.16
CA ARG A 170 15.68 2.43 31.23
C ARG A 170 16.00 1.32 32.24
N ARG A 171 16.52 0.17 31.80
CA ARG A 171 16.95 -0.92 32.70
C ARG A 171 18.21 -0.56 33.47
N GLY A 172 19.15 0.15 32.86
CA GLY A 172 20.36 0.66 33.48
C GLY A 172 20.07 1.67 34.59
N ARG A 173 19.05 2.55 34.44
CA ARG A 173 18.66 3.50 35.48
C ARG A 173 17.92 2.88 36.67
N ALA A 174 17.20 1.77 36.46
CA ALA A 174 16.50 1.06 37.54
C ALA A 174 17.45 0.28 38.48
N GLN A 175 18.66 -0.05 38.03
CA GLN A 175 19.64 -0.80 38.80
C GLN A 175 20.50 0.10 39.73
N THR A 176 20.57 1.41 39.48
CA THR A 176 21.41 2.36 40.22
C THR A 176 20.70 3.04 41.40
N GLU A 177 19.40 2.76 41.61
CA GLU A 177 18.58 3.44 42.64
C GLU A 177 18.43 2.63 43.95
N TYR A 178 19.19 1.54 44.11
CA TYR A 178 19.14 0.64 45.28
C TYR A 178 20.52 0.23 45.85
N ASP A 179 21.57 1.01 45.63
CA ASP A 179 22.88 0.88 46.32
C ASP A 179 23.21 2.12 47.15
#